data_AF-K2D0I4-F1
#
_entry.id   AF-K2D0I4-F1
#
_cell.length_a   1.000
_cell.length_b   1.000
_cell.length_c   1.000
_cell.angle_alpha   90.00
_cell.angle_beta   90.00
_cell.angle_gamma   90.00
#
_symmetry.space_group_name_H-M   'P 1'
#
loop_
_entity.id
_entity.type
_entity.pdbx_description
1 polymer ?
#
loop_
_entity_poly.entity_id
_entity_poly.type
_entity_poly.pdbx_seq_one_letter_code
_entity_poly.pdbx_strand_id
1 'polypeptide(L)'
;RIPGPDKTDPLIYAAPLKTYSQSYITKKNGTITSTKNFEDFYSVAPFYLFGSLNNMYGSNNNMKVTTQLPLPATSRVGASGVLYKGRNYINKVTSSFDTWYGMWSLEADSATTAWLCLNVEITPANATVVSTAETDCFRINQAGDISGFKADSIENGIALSYR
;
A
#
# COMPACT_ATOMS: atom_id res chain seq x y z
N ARG A 1 -0.18 -23.40 -8.92
CA ARG A 1 -0.04 -22.24 -9.86
C ARG A 1 -1.13 -21.25 -9.43
N ILE A 2 -0.79 -20.14 -8.77
CA ILE A 2 -1.81 -19.20 -8.26
C ILE A 2 -1.94 -18.10 -9.31
N PRO A 3 -3.10 -17.95 -9.97
CA PRO A 3 -3.36 -16.81 -10.86
C PRO A 3 -3.19 -15.51 -10.07
N GLY A 4 -2.61 -14.50 -10.72
CA GLY A 4 -2.65 -13.14 -10.20
C GLY A 4 -4.09 -12.60 -10.22
N PRO A 5 -4.40 -11.50 -9.50
CA PRO A 5 -5.73 -10.91 -9.49
C PRO A 5 -6.20 -10.53 -10.88
N ASP A 6 -7.28 -11.11 -11.37
CA ASP A 6 -8.06 -10.50 -12.44
C ASP A 6 -9.53 -10.51 -12.02
N LYS A 7 -10.39 -9.73 -12.72
CA LYS A 7 -11.83 -9.61 -12.42
C LYS A 7 -12.62 -10.92 -12.45
N THR A 8 -11.94 -12.04 -12.71
CA THR A 8 -12.49 -13.38 -12.78
C THR A 8 -11.84 -14.36 -11.77
N ASP A 9 -10.87 -13.95 -10.94
CA ASP A 9 -10.24 -14.79 -9.89
C ASP A 9 -11.11 -14.82 -8.61
N PRO A 10 -11.91 -15.89 -8.37
CA PRO A 10 -12.85 -15.95 -7.24
C PRO A 10 -12.17 -15.89 -5.86
N LEU A 11 -10.84 -16.06 -5.79
CA LEU A 11 -10.07 -15.93 -4.55
C LEU A 11 -9.89 -14.47 -4.10
N ILE A 12 -10.22 -13.49 -4.95
CA ILE A 12 -10.11 -12.05 -4.69
C ILE A 12 -11.47 -11.34 -4.79
N TYR A 13 -12.52 -12.04 -5.22
CA TYR A 13 -13.93 -11.55 -5.23
C TYR A 13 -14.82 -12.31 -4.24
N ALA A 14 -14.23 -12.96 -3.23
CA ALA A 14 -15.02 -13.57 -2.18
C ALA A 14 -15.78 -12.47 -1.43
N ALA A 15 -17.11 -12.42 -1.55
CA ALA A 15 -17.92 -11.50 -0.77
C ALA A 15 -17.73 -11.79 0.75
N PRO A 16 -17.63 -10.75 1.61
CA PRO A 16 -17.90 -9.34 1.38
C PRO A 16 -16.61 -8.48 1.38
N LEU A 17 -15.93 -8.39 0.24
CA LEU A 17 -14.81 -7.45 0.08
C LEU A 17 -15.32 -6.04 -0.22
N LYS A 18 -14.71 -5.04 0.42
CA LYS A 18 -14.85 -3.64 0.03
C LYS A 18 -13.85 -3.32 -1.07
N THR A 19 -14.22 -2.40 -1.94
CA THR A 19 -13.36 -1.88 -3.00
C THR A 19 -13.14 -0.38 -2.78
N TYR A 20 -11.91 0.07 -2.97
CA TYR A 20 -11.56 1.49 -2.96
C TYR A 20 -10.71 1.79 -4.18
N SER A 21 -11.06 2.85 -4.92
CA SER A 21 -10.31 3.28 -6.10
C SER A 21 -9.63 4.61 -5.83
N GLN A 22 -8.34 4.68 -6.16
CA GLN A 22 -7.51 5.87 -5.96
C GLN A 22 -6.73 6.21 -7.22
N SER A 23 -6.50 7.51 -7.43
CA SER A 23 -5.61 8.03 -8.46
C SER A 23 -4.61 9.01 -7.85
N TYR A 24 -3.32 8.74 -8.04
CA TYR A 24 -2.21 9.61 -7.69
C TYR A 24 -1.75 10.35 -8.94
N ILE A 25 -1.83 11.67 -8.92
CA ILE A 25 -1.41 12.53 -10.03
C ILE A 25 -0.19 13.33 -9.58
N THR A 26 0.98 12.93 -10.05
CA THR A 26 2.22 13.68 -9.81
C THR A 26 2.34 14.80 -10.84
N LYS A 27 2.57 16.03 -10.37
CA LYS A 27 2.80 17.21 -11.23
C LYS A 27 4.17 17.82 -10.94
N LYS A 28 4.88 18.22 -11.99
CA LYS A 28 6.10 19.04 -11.91
C LYS A 28 5.85 20.36 -12.63
N ASN A 29 6.02 21.48 -11.93
CA ASN A 29 5.77 22.83 -12.45
C ASN A 29 4.38 22.97 -13.11
N GLY A 30 3.35 22.44 -12.45
CA GLY A 30 1.96 22.45 -12.95
C GLY A 30 1.63 21.44 -14.04
N THR A 31 2.63 20.77 -14.64
CA THR A 31 2.44 19.76 -15.68
C THR A 31 2.38 18.36 -15.07
N ILE A 32 1.41 17.54 -15.48
CA ILE A 32 1.32 16.14 -15.03
C ILE A 32 2.53 15.35 -15.56
N THR A 33 3.27 14.73 -14.66
CA THR A 33 4.42 13.88 -14.98
C THR A 33 4.13 12.40 -14.81
N SER A 34 3.12 12.04 -14.00
CA SER A 34 2.70 10.65 -13.80
C SER A 34 1.25 10.58 -13.34
N THR A 35 0.58 9.49 -13.67
CA THR A 35 -0.73 9.13 -13.11
C THR A 35 -0.72 7.65 -12.75
N LYS A 36 -0.81 7.35 -11.46
CA LYS A 36 -0.92 6.00 -10.94
C LYS A 36 -2.33 5.77 -10.42
N ASN A 37 -2.94 4.65 -10.78
CA ASN A 37 -4.27 4.26 -10.37
C ASN A 37 -4.17 2.95 -9.60
N PHE A 38 -4.99 2.84 -8.56
CA PHE A 38 -5.13 1.67 -7.71
C PHE A 38 -6.61 1.37 -7.52
N GLU A 39 -6.96 0.09 -7.53
CA GLU A 39 -8.24 -0.43 -7.10
C GLU A 39 -7.94 -1.51 -6.06
N ASP A 40 -8.09 -1.16 -4.78
CA ASP A 40 -7.74 -2.00 -3.64
C ASP A 40 -8.95 -2.79 -3.15
N PHE A 41 -8.69 -4.02 -2.72
CA PHE A 41 -9.70 -4.95 -2.21
C PHE A 41 -9.38 -5.29 -0.75
N TYR A 42 -10.30 -5.01 0.17
CA TYR A 42 -10.01 -5.07 1.61
C TYR A 42 -11.25 -5.41 2.46
N SER A 43 -11.02 -5.78 3.73
CA SER A 43 -12.03 -5.83 4.79
C SER A 43 -11.69 -4.82 5.90
N VAL A 44 -12.65 -4.46 6.75
CA VAL A 44 -12.44 -3.45 7.83
C VAL A 44 -12.74 -3.95 9.24
N ALA A 45 -13.08 -5.23 9.41
CA ALA A 45 -13.37 -5.81 10.72
C ALA A 45 -13.06 -7.33 10.73
N PRO A 46 -11.78 -7.73 10.89
CA PRO A 46 -10.59 -6.89 11.03
C PRO A 46 -10.11 -6.32 9.68
N PHE A 47 -9.15 -5.40 9.73
CA PHE A 47 -8.52 -4.87 8.51
C PHE A 47 -7.62 -5.93 7.86
N TYR A 48 -7.91 -6.25 6.60
CA TYR A 48 -7.11 -7.11 5.74
C TYR A 48 -7.08 -6.52 4.33
N LEU A 49 -5.92 -6.55 3.69
CA LEU A 49 -5.74 -6.21 2.28
C LEU A 49 -5.61 -7.52 1.49
N PHE A 50 -6.39 -7.69 0.44
CA PHE A 50 -6.39 -8.91 -0.37
C PHE A 50 -5.60 -8.74 -1.66
N GLY A 51 -5.56 -7.52 -2.18
CA GLY A 51 -4.81 -7.20 -3.38
C GLY A 51 -5.18 -5.84 -3.96
N SER A 52 -4.59 -5.53 -5.10
CA SER A 52 -4.82 -4.30 -5.84
C SER A 52 -4.72 -4.54 -7.35
N LEU A 53 -5.58 -3.90 -8.14
CA LEU A 53 -5.32 -3.68 -9.56
C LEU A 53 -4.66 -2.32 -9.71
N ASN A 54 -3.51 -2.24 -10.38
CA ASN A 54 -2.75 -1.01 -10.47
C ASN A 54 -2.06 -0.81 -11.82
N ASN A 55 -1.56 0.41 -12.07
CA ASN A 55 -0.77 0.72 -13.25
C ASN A 55 0.64 1.28 -12.95
N MET A 56 1.26 0.88 -11.83
CA MET A 56 2.51 1.49 -11.33
C MET A 56 3.67 1.55 -12.34
N TYR A 57 3.68 0.66 -13.34
CA TYR A 57 4.71 0.62 -14.41
C TYR A 57 4.14 1.00 -15.79
N GLY A 58 3.14 1.87 -15.82
CA GLY A 58 2.49 2.30 -17.07
C GLY A 58 1.71 1.19 -17.80
N SER A 59 1.49 0.05 -17.14
CA SER A 59 0.81 -1.13 -17.67
C SER A 59 -0.07 -1.75 -16.59
N ASN A 60 -1.10 -2.50 -17.01
CA ASN A 60 -2.04 -3.12 -16.08
C ASN A 60 -1.35 -4.25 -15.30
N ASN A 61 -1.21 -4.03 -13.99
CA ASN A 61 -0.61 -4.93 -13.03
C ASN A 61 -1.63 -5.33 -11.98
N ASN A 62 -1.27 -6.37 -11.24
CA ASN A 62 -2.12 -6.94 -10.22
C ASN A 62 -1.29 -7.43 -9.05
N MET A 63 -1.55 -6.88 -7.86
CA MET A 63 -0.91 -7.27 -6.60
C MET A 63 -1.83 -8.21 -5.83
N LYS A 64 -1.29 -9.37 -5.41
CA LYS A 64 -1.98 -10.33 -4.54
C LYS A 64 -1.28 -10.39 -3.19
N VAL A 65 -2.04 -10.22 -2.11
CA VAL A 65 -1.52 -10.47 -0.77
C VAL A 65 -1.40 -11.98 -0.56
N THR A 66 -0.20 -12.41 -0.17
CA THR A 66 0.14 -13.83 0.08
C THR A 66 0.22 -14.17 1.56
N THR A 67 0.47 -13.16 2.40
CA THR A 67 0.53 -13.29 3.86
C THR A 67 0.11 -11.97 4.46
N GLN A 68 -0.65 -11.99 5.54
CA GLN A 68 -1.05 -10.77 6.25
C GLN A 68 -1.32 -11.08 7.71
N LEU A 69 -1.16 -10.06 8.54
CA LEU A 69 -1.59 -10.06 9.93
C LEU A 69 -2.61 -8.94 10.09
N PRO A 70 -3.69 -9.15 10.88
CA PRO A 70 -4.65 -8.09 11.11
C PRO A 70 -3.94 -6.93 11.82
N LEU A 71 -4.24 -5.69 11.40
CA LEU A 71 -3.80 -4.52 12.14
C LEU A 71 -4.37 -4.61 13.58
N PRO A 72 -3.54 -4.50 14.62
CA PRO A 72 -4.04 -4.60 15.99
C PRO A 72 -5.04 -3.50 16.31
N ALA A 73 -6.13 -3.84 17.00
CA ALA A 73 -7.12 -2.87 17.46
C ALA A 73 -6.57 -1.89 18.51
N THR A 74 -5.51 -2.29 19.21
CA THR A 74 -4.82 -1.48 20.22
C THR A 74 -3.31 -1.70 20.10
N SER A 75 -2.53 -0.65 20.32
CA SER A 75 -1.06 -0.72 20.32
C SER A 75 -0.48 0.37 21.22
N ARG A 76 0.85 0.43 21.30
CA ARG A 76 1.59 1.47 22.05
C ARG A 76 2.56 2.19 21.12
N VAL A 77 2.81 3.47 21.41
CA VAL A 77 3.84 4.24 20.70
C VAL A 77 5.19 3.50 20.78
N GLY A 78 5.91 3.48 19.66
CA GLY A 78 7.14 2.72 19.44
C GLY A 78 6.93 1.28 18.96
N ALA A 79 5.68 0.79 18.91
CA ALA A 79 5.39 -0.51 18.34
C ALA A 79 5.35 -0.46 16.80
N SER A 80 5.72 -1.58 16.19
CA SER A 80 5.61 -1.81 14.75
C SER A 80 5.31 -3.27 14.46
N GLY A 81 4.89 -3.55 13.24
CA GLY A 81 4.61 -4.91 12.81
C GLY A 81 4.40 -5.04 11.31
N VAL A 82 4.32 -6.30 10.87
CA VAL A 82 3.95 -6.63 9.50
C VAL A 82 2.46 -6.40 9.32
N LEU A 83 2.08 -5.74 8.24
CA LEU A 83 0.69 -5.63 7.80
C LEU A 83 0.40 -6.70 6.75
N TYR A 84 1.17 -6.71 5.67
CA TYR A 84 1.02 -7.70 4.61
C TYR A 84 2.31 -7.94 3.82
N LYS A 85 2.37 -9.08 3.15
CA LYS A 85 3.34 -9.41 2.10
C LYS A 85 2.59 -9.86 0.86
N GLY A 86 2.83 -9.19 -0.26
CA GLY A 86 2.20 -9.45 -1.54
C GLY A 86 3.18 -9.72 -2.67
N ARG A 87 2.63 -10.14 -3.80
CA ARG A 87 3.33 -10.30 -5.07
C ARG A 87 2.60 -9.50 -6.14
N ASN A 88 3.32 -8.65 -6.84
CA ASN A 88 2.80 -7.90 -7.99
C ASN A 88 3.17 -8.62 -9.27
N TYR A 89 2.17 -8.92 -10.10
CA TYR A 89 2.34 -9.58 -11.38
C TYR A 89 2.24 -8.52 -12.47
N ILE A 90 3.26 -8.42 -13.31
CA ILE A 90 3.29 -7.47 -14.43
C ILE A 90 2.64 -8.15 -15.64
N ASN A 91 1.66 -7.50 -16.27
CA ASN A 91 1.01 -7.99 -17.49
C ASN A 91 0.49 -9.44 -17.42
N LYS A 92 0.01 -9.89 -16.25
CA LYS A 92 -0.39 -11.29 -15.98
C LYS A 92 0.72 -12.34 -16.20
N VAL A 93 1.98 -11.93 -16.36
CA VAL A 93 3.11 -12.85 -16.53
C VAL A 93 3.49 -13.42 -15.15
N THR A 94 3.43 -14.75 -15.02
CA THR A 94 3.59 -15.42 -13.72
C THR A 94 5.05 -15.66 -13.30
N SER A 95 6.03 -15.32 -14.15
CA SER A 95 7.45 -15.68 -13.96
C SER A 95 8.31 -14.59 -13.33
N SER A 96 7.84 -13.34 -13.28
CA SER A 96 8.56 -12.21 -12.68
C SER A 96 7.58 -11.44 -11.81
N PHE A 97 7.78 -11.47 -10.49
CA PHE A 97 6.89 -10.82 -9.54
C PHE A 97 7.67 -9.91 -8.59
N ASP A 98 7.25 -8.65 -8.47
CA ASP A 98 7.79 -7.77 -7.45
C ASP A 98 7.25 -8.22 -6.10
N THR A 99 8.06 -8.12 -5.05
CA THR A 99 7.61 -8.36 -3.69
C THR A 99 7.14 -7.05 -3.09
N TRP A 100 5.91 -7.05 -2.60
CA TRP A 100 5.34 -5.93 -1.87
C TRP A 100 5.34 -6.26 -0.39
N TYR A 101 5.81 -5.33 0.42
CA TYR A 101 5.88 -5.51 1.85
C TYR A 101 5.31 -4.29 2.58
N GLY A 102 4.18 -4.49 3.24
CA GLY A 102 3.52 -3.50 4.06
C GLY A 102 3.84 -3.72 5.53
N MET A 103 4.28 -2.67 6.21
CA MET A 103 4.51 -2.61 7.65
C MET A 103 3.68 -1.48 8.26
N TRP A 104 3.33 -1.61 9.53
CA TRP A 104 2.79 -0.51 10.31
C TRP A 104 3.77 -0.13 11.43
N SER A 105 3.78 1.15 11.80
CA SER A 105 4.43 1.65 13.00
C SER A 105 3.53 2.68 13.69
N LEU A 106 3.67 2.80 15.01
CA LEU A 106 3.01 3.85 15.78
C LEU A 106 4.08 4.76 16.38
N GLU A 107 4.22 5.96 15.82
CA GLU A 107 5.24 6.93 16.20
C GLU A 107 4.68 8.00 17.13
N ALA A 108 5.55 8.62 17.93
CA ALA A 108 5.13 9.69 18.83
C ALA A 108 4.73 10.95 18.05
N ASP A 109 3.71 11.66 18.54
CA ASP A 109 3.33 13.00 18.06
C ASP A 109 3.19 13.98 19.22
N SER A 110 2.25 13.70 20.13
CA SER A 110 2.02 14.51 21.34
C SER A 110 1.63 13.65 22.53
N ALA A 111 1.23 14.27 23.64
CA ALA A 111 0.71 13.54 24.81
C ALA A 111 -0.61 12.81 24.54
N THR A 112 -1.39 13.22 23.54
CA THR A 112 -2.74 12.69 23.26
C THR A 112 -2.89 12.11 21.86
N THR A 113 -1.87 12.23 21.01
CA THR A 113 -1.87 11.78 19.63
C THR A 113 -0.60 11.01 19.27
N ALA A 114 -0.70 10.17 18.24
CA ALA A 114 0.39 9.42 17.66
C ALA A 114 0.25 9.39 16.13
N TRP A 115 1.35 9.11 15.41
CA TRP A 115 1.32 8.87 13.98
C TRP A 115 1.25 7.37 13.71
N LEU A 116 0.11 6.89 13.20
CA LEU A 116 0.01 5.56 12.62
C LEU A 116 0.57 5.62 11.21
N CYS A 117 1.75 5.04 11.00
CA CYS A 117 2.43 5.04 9.72
C CYS A 117 2.32 3.67 9.04
N LEU A 118 1.93 3.68 7.78
CA LEU A 118 1.89 2.53 6.89
C LEU A 118 3.06 2.67 5.92
N ASN A 119 4.03 1.76 6.04
CA ASN A 119 5.23 1.75 5.21
C ASN A 119 5.11 0.64 4.18
N VAL A 120 5.18 0.98 2.91
CA VAL A 120 5.18 0.05 1.79
C VAL A 120 6.55 0.07 1.13
N GLU A 121 7.16 -1.10 1.04
CA GLU A 121 8.37 -1.32 0.27
C GLU A 121 8.07 -2.25 -0.90
N ILE A 122 8.53 -1.87 -2.10
CA ILE A 122 8.39 -2.67 -3.31
C ILE A 122 9.79 -3.05 -3.77
N THR A 123 10.09 -4.34 -3.68
CA THR A 123 11.32 -4.94 -4.22
C THR A 123 11.02 -5.50 -5.62
N PRO A 124 11.52 -4.88 -6.69
CA PRO A 124 11.19 -5.31 -8.04
C PRO A 124 11.85 -6.63 -8.40
N ALA A 125 11.18 -7.43 -9.25
CA ALA A 125 11.73 -8.69 -9.77
C ALA A 125 12.91 -8.48 -10.71
N ASN A 126 12.93 -7.33 -11.38
CA ASN A 126 13.94 -6.94 -12.35
C ASN A 126 14.79 -5.81 -11.77
N ALA A 127 16.11 -6.01 -11.69
CA ALA A 127 17.08 -5.06 -11.14
C ALA A 127 17.15 -3.72 -11.90
N THR A 128 16.55 -3.62 -13.08
CA THR A 128 16.47 -2.35 -13.82
C THR A 128 15.36 -1.42 -13.33
N VAL A 129 14.47 -1.88 -12.45
CA VAL A 129 13.44 -1.06 -11.82
C VAL A 129 13.94 -0.64 -10.44
N VAL A 130 13.80 0.65 -10.09
CA VAL A 130 14.22 1.16 -8.78
C VAL A 130 13.17 0.78 -7.74
N SER A 131 13.62 0.30 -6.57
CA SER A 131 12.74 0.06 -5.42
C SER A 131 11.99 1.33 -5.04
N THR A 132 10.68 1.23 -4.91
CA THR A 132 9.85 2.34 -4.42
C THR A 132 9.51 2.07 -2.97
N ALA A 133 9.66 3.11 -2.15
CA ALA A 133 9.19 3.12 -0.78
C ALA A 133 8.17 4.25 -0.62
N GLU A 134 7.09 3.97 0.08
CA GLU A 134 6.04 4.93 0.41
C GLU A 134 5.69 4.77 1.89
N THR A 135 5.53 5.89 2.58
CA THR A 135 5.12 5.94 3.98
C THR A 135 3.95 6.90 4.08
N ASP A 136 2.78 6.37 4.40
CA ASP A 136 1.58 7.15 4.69
C ASP A 136 1.33 7.17 6.19
N CYS A 137 1.32 8.34 6.81
CA CYS A 137 1.11 8.49 8.25
C CYS A 137 -0.15 9.28 8.55
N PHE A 138 -0.99 8.71 9.42
CA PHE A 138 -2.23 9.30 9.91
C PHE A 138 -2.04 9.70 11.37
N ARG A 139 -2.33 10.97 11.70
CA ARG A 139 -2.33 11.40 13.11
C ARG A 139 -3.62 10.91 13.77
N ILE A 140 -3.48 10.01 14.72
CA ILE A 140 -4.59 9.40 15.46
C ILE A 140 -4.58 9.80 16.94
N ASN A 141 -5.76 9.95 17.53
CA ASN A 141 -5.92 10.05 18.98
C ASN A 141 -6.07 8.65 19.64
N GLN A 142 -6.28 8.59 20.96
CA GLN A 142 -6.47 7.33 21.69
C GLN A 142 -7.74 6.55 21.30
N ALA A 143 -8.75 7.22 20.73
CA ALA A 143 -9.95 6.58 20.22
C ALA A 143 -9.79 6.06 18.77
N GLY A 144 -8.68 6.40 18.11
CA GLY A 144 -8.45 6.08 16.70
C GLY A 144 -8.96 7.13 15.71
N ASP A 145 -9.42 8.29 16.18
CA ASP A 145 -9.88 9.36 15.30
C ASP A 145 -8.69 10.01 14.56
N ILE A 146 -8.83 10.16 13.24
CA ILE A 146 -7.80 10.73 12.38
C ILE A 146 -7.97 12.26 12.29
N SER A 147 -6.88 13.00 12.49
CA SER A 147 -6.87 14.47 12.51
C SER A 147 -5.78 15.10 11.64
N GLY A 148 -5.02 14.31 10.91
CA GLY A 148 -3.91 14.79 10.08
C GLY A 148 -3.32 13.67 9.23
N PHE A 149 -2.62 14.06 8.18
CA PHE A 149 -1.99 13.18 7.21
C PHE A 149 -0.65 13.76 6.78
N LYS A 150 0.37 12.91 6.70
CA LYS A 150 1.65 13.21 6.05
C LYS A 150 2.08 12.00 5.25
N ALA A 151 2.77 12.20 4.15
CA ALA A 151 3.30 11.12 3.34
C ALA A 151 4.72 11.40 2.89
N ASP A 152 5.51 10.34 2.77
CA ASP A 152 6.82 10.36 2.14
C ASP A 152 6.85 9.28 1.07
N SER A 153 7.44 9.58 -0.09
CA SER A 153 7.60 8.60 -1.16
C SER A 153 8.94 8.76 -1.85
N ILE A 154 9.47 7.65 -2.35
CA ILE A 154 10.66 7.62 -3.20
C ILE A 154 10.21 7.19 -4.60
N GLU A 155 10.23 8.13 -5.53
CA GLU A 155 9.92 7.88 -6.94
C GLU A 155 11.18 8.06 -7.78
N ASN A 156 11.62 7.00 -8.49
CA ASN A 156 12.82 7.02 -9.33
C ASN A 156 14.07 7.55 -8.59
N GLY A 157 14.22 7.23 -7.31
CA GLY A 157 15.33 7.68 -6.46
C GLY A 157 15.20 9.12 -5.94
N ILE A 158 14.10 9.82 -6.21
CA ILE A 158 13.81 11.16 -5.69
C ILE A 158 12.86 11.03 -4.50
N ALA A 159 13.26 11.58 -3.36
CA ALA A 159 12.40 11.70 -2.18
C ALA A 159 11.39 12.84 -2.36
N LEU A 160 10.11 12.55 -2.13
CA LEU A 160 8.99 13.48 -2.13
C LEU A 160 8.34 13.45 -0.76
N SER A 161 8.06 14.62 -0.20
CA SER A 161 7.43 14.77 1.12
C SER A 161 6.18 15.63 1.02
N TYR A 162 5.11 15.14 1.64
CA TYR A 162 3.80 15.78 1.77
C TYR A 162 3.51 15.95 3.26
N ARG A 163 3.11 17.15 3.69
CA ARG A 163 2.97 17.55 5.10
C ARG A 163 1.69 18.34 5.31
#